data_AF-A0A965FS10-F1
#
_entry.id   AF-A0A965FS10-F1
#
_cell.length_a   1.000
_cell.length_b   1.000
_cell.length_c   1.000
_cell.angle_alpha   90.00
_cell.angle_beta   90.00
_cell.angle_gamma   90.00
#
_symmetry.space_group_name_H-M   'P 1'
#
loop_
_entity.id
_entity.type
_entity.pdbx_description
1 polymer ?
#
loop_
_entity_poly.entity_id
_entity_poly.type
_entity_poly.pdbx_seq_one_letter_code
_entity_poly.pdbx_strand_id
1 'polypeptide(L)'
;SASQTQWLEIFQALGQELNLIEVGCCGMAGIYGHETEHFEESKGIYKMSWQKHCRGDSKLGNQLLVSGFSCRSQIERFENFRPLHPIQALNQMI
;
A
#
# COMPACT_ATOMS: atom_id res chain seq x y z
N SER A 1 -4.29 11.21 7.51
CA SER A 1 -3.57 12.35 6.92
C SER A 1 -4.50 13.09 5.95
N ALA A 2 -4.26 14.36 5.65
CA ALA A 2 -5.13 15.16 4.76
C ALA A 2 -5.33 14.50 3.38
N SER A 3 -4.28 13.88 2.82
CA SER A 3 -4.36 13.17 1.54
C SER A 3 -5.20 11.90 1.59
N GLN A 4 -5.27 11.20 2.73
CA GLN A 4 -6.14 10.02 2.88
C GLN A 4 -7.62 10.43 2.89
N THR A 5 -7.96 11.54 3.55
CA THR A 5 -9.34 12.06 3.56
C THR A 5 -9.79 12.44 2.15
N GLN A 6 -8.92 13.06 1.34
CA GLN A 6 -9.23 13.39 -0.05
C GLN A 6 -9.56 12.15 -0.90
N TRP A 7 -8.86 11.02 -0.69
CA TRP A 7 -9.20 9.79 -1.40
C TRP A 7 -10.58 9.25 -1.04
N LEU A 8 -10.98 9.35 0.23
CA LEU A 8 -12.33 8.97 0.66
C LEU A 8 -13.38 9.79 -0.08
N GLU A 9 -13.23 11.11 -0.11
CA GLU A 9 -14.16 12.04 -0.76
C GLU A 9 -14.29 11.76 -2.26
N ILE A 10 -13.16 11.54 -2.96
CA ILE A 10 -13.15 11.26 -4.40
C ILE A 10 -13.88 9.94 -4.72
N PHE A 11 -13.59 8.87 -3.97
CA PHE A 11 -14.25 7.58 -4.21
C PHE A 11 -15.73 7.63 -3.84
N GLN A 12 -16.08 8.32 -2.75
CA GLN A 12 -17.47 8.52 -2.35
C GLN A 12 -18.26 9.28 -3.43
N ALA A 13 -17.67 10.30 -4.04
CA ALA A 13 -18.29 11.04 -5.15
C ALA A 13 -18.56 10.16 -6.39
N LEU A 14 -17.83 9.05 -6.53
CA LEU A 14 -18.01 8.05 -7.60
C LEU A 14 -18.85 6.84 -7.16
N GLY A 15 -19.51 6.93 -6.00
CA GLY A 15 -20.36 5.86 -5.46
C GLY A 15 -19.58 4.63 -4.97
N GLN A 16 -18.29 4.77 -4.70
CA GLN A 16 -17.43 3.71 -4.16
C GLN A 16 -17.13 3.95 -2.69
N GLU A 17 -17.04 2.86 -1.91
CA GLU A 17 -16.67 2.91 -0.50
C GLU A 17 -15.18 2.57 -0.36
N LEU A 18 -14.47 3.38 0.44
CA LEU A 18 -13.09 3.11 0.83
C LEU A 18 -12.98 3.01 2.34
N ASN A 19 -12.26 1.99 2.79
CA ASN A 19 -11.92 1.80 4.20
C ASN A 19 -10.45 2.18 4.41
N LEU A 20 -10.20 3.18 5.25
CA LEU A 20 -8.84 3.53 5.64
C LEU A 20 -8.29 2.49 6.59
N ILE A 21 -7.13 1.95 6.25
CA ILE A 21 -6.37 1.06 7.12
C ILE A 21 -5.23 1.86 7.75
N GLU A 22 -5.23 1.94 9.08
CA GLU A 22 -4.11 2.53 9.80
C GLU A 22 -2.90 1.62 9.74
N VAL A 23 -1.83 2.13 9.13
CA VAL A 23 -0.55 1.44 8.99
C VAL A 23 0.59 2.35 9.40
N GLY A 24 1.64 1.76 9.97
CA GLY A 24 2.91 2.42 10.25
C GLY A 24 3.78 2.57 9.00
N CYS A 25 5.08 2.84 9.20
CA CYS A 25 6.05 2.83 8.10
C CYS A 25 6.11 1.45 7.43
N CYS A 26 6.26 1.40 6.10
CA CYS A 26 6.44 0.14 5.36
C CYS A 26 7.86 -0.43 5.47
N GLY A 27 8.80 0.29 6.10
CA GLY A 27 10.20 -0.10 6.25
C GLY A 27 11.11 0.38 5.13
N MET A 28 10.61 1.14 4.15
CA MET A 28 11.43 1.62 3.03
C MET A 28 12.21 2.90 3.31
N ALA A 29 11.57 3.91 3.90
CA ALA A 29 12.15 5.24 4.14
C ALA A 29 13.05 5.74 2.99
N GLY A 30 12.54 5.69 1.75
CA GLY A 30 13.33 5.98 0.54
C GLY A 30 14.14 4.77 0.07
N ILE A 31 15.47 4.93 -0.03
CA ILE A 31 16.40 3.86 -0.45
C ILE A 31 16.86 2.96 0.70
N TYR A 32 16.65 3.36 1.95
CA TYR A 32 17.11 2.62 3.14
C TYR A 32 16.71 1.14 3.09
N GLY A 33 15.45 0.83 2.75
CA GLY A 33 15.01 -0.57 2.64
C GLY A 33 15.66 -1.37 1.50
N HIS A 34 16.26 -0.71 0.51
CA HIS A 34 17.00 -1.36 -0.58
C HIS A 34 18.45 -1.65 -0.23
N GLU A 35 19.01 -0.99 0.78
CA GLU A 35 20.38 -1.21 1.22
C GLU A 35 20.48 -2.58 1.90
N THR A 36 21.44 -3.40 1.46
CA THR A 36 21.61 -4.78 1.94
C THR A 36 21.75 -4.84 3.46
N GLU A 37 22.45 -3.87 4.05
CA GLU A 37 22.68 -3.76 5.49
C GLU A 37 21.38 -3.60 6.28
N HIS A 38 20.37 -2.95 5.70
CA HIS A 38 19.10 -2.65 6.35
C HIS A 38 17.96 -3.58 5.95
N PHE A 39 18.24 -4.63 5.17
CA PHE A 39 17.21 -5.52 4.65
C PHE A 39 16.35 -6.16 5.74
N GLU A 40 16.98 -6.75 6.77
CA GLU A 40 16.25 -7.44 7.83
C GLU A 40 15.48 -6.47 8.73
N GLU A 41 16.03 -5.27 8.98
CA GLU A 41 15.36 -4.20 9.72
C GLU A 41 14.13 -3.69 8.95
N SER A 42 14.29 -3.40 7.66
CA SER A 42 13.22 -3.00 6.74
C SER A 42 12.09 -4.04 6.69
N LYS A 43 12.46 -5.32 6.61
CA LYS A 43 11.53 -6.46 6.64
C LYS A 43 10.84 -6.58 8.00
N GLY A 44 11.55 -6.35 9.11
CA GLY A 44 10.98 -6.31 10.45
C GLY A 44 9.90 -5.25 10.59
N ILE A 45 10.19 -4.01 10.18
CA ILE A 45 9.25 -2.88 10.19
C ILE A 45 8.01 -3.21 9.34
N TYR A 46 8.21 -3.76 8.14
CA TYR A 46 7.11 -4.20 7.28
C TYR A 46 6.17 -5.19 7.99
N LYS A 47 6.75 -6.20 8.66
CA LYS A 47 5.99 -7.23 9.38
C LYS A 47 5.16 -6.67 10.55
N MET A 48 5.64 -5.62 11.22
CA MET A 48 4.96 -5.03 12.38
C MET A 48 3.58 -4.44 12.03
N SER A 49 3.38 -3.97 10.80
CA SER A 49 2.14 -3.27 10.44
C SER A 49 1.53 -3.70 9.12
N TRP A 50 2.33 -3.93 8.06
CA TRP A 50 1.82 -4.08 6.70
C TRP A 50 1.50 -5.54 6.35
N GLN A 51 2.35 -6.48 6.78
CA GLN A 51 2.23 -7.89 6.37
C GLN A 51 0.83 -8.46 6.64
N LYS A 52 0.22 -8.17 7.80
CA LYS A 52 -1.11 -8.69 8.15
C LYS A 52 -2.24 -8.24 7.22
N HIS A 53 -2.06 -7.13 6.50
CA HIS A 53 -3.04 -6.58 5.56
C HIS A 53 -2.79 -6.98 4.11
N CYS A 54 -1.58 -7.43 3.79
CA CYS A 54 -1.16 -7.74 2.43
C CYS A 54 -0.99 -9.25 2.19
N ARG A 55 -0.77 -10.04 3.25
CA ARG A 55 -0.48 -11.45 3.15
C ARG A 55 -1.67 -12.25 2.62
N GLY A 56 -1.42 -13.05 1.59
CA GLY A 56 -2.16 -14.28 1.34
C GLY A 56 -3.34 -14.21 0.37
N ASP A 57 -3.53 -13.14 -0.39
CA ASP A 57 -4.54 -13.17 -1.44
C ASP A 57 -4.19 -12.31 -2.66
N SER A 58 -3.79 -12.97 -3.75
CA SER A 58 -3.61 -12.34 -5.07
C SER A 58 -4.86 -11.61 -5.57
N LYS A 59 -6.05 -11.94 -5.05
CA LYS A 59 -7.31 -11.25 -5.39
C LYS A 59 -7.44 -9.89 -4.71
N LEU A 60 -6.58 -9.58 -3.72
CA LEU A 60 -6.52 -8.25 -3.10
C LEU A 60 -5.93 -7.18 -4.01
N GLY A 61 -5.28 -7.54 -5.13
CA GLY A 61 -4.64 -6.56 -6.01
C GLY A 61 -5.55 -5.40 -6.44
N ASN A 62 -6.85 -5.68 -6.59
CA ASN A 62 -7.87 -4.67 -6.93
C ASN A 62 -8.63 -4.11 -5.71
N GLN A 63 -8.49 -4.71 -4.53
CA GLN A 63 -9.19 -4.31 -3.30
C GLN A 63 -8.29 -3.51 -2.36
N LEU A 64 -6.97 -3.64 -2.49
CA LEU A 64 -5.97 -2.94 -1.70
C LEU A 64 -5.37 -1.81 -2.53
N LEU A 65 -5.60 -0.57 -2.10
CA LEU A 65 -5.07 0.63 -2.75
C LEU A 65 -3.98 1.26 -1.90
N VAL A 66 -2.84 1.57 -2.52
CA VAL A 66 -1.68 2.14 -1.84
C VAL A 66 -1.12 3.33 -2.63
N SER A 67 -1.21 4.51 -2.03
CA SER A 67 -0.78 5.77 -2.66
C SER A 67 0.75 5.91 -2.76
N GLY A 68 1.50 5.46 -1.75
CA GLY A 68 2.96 5.60 -1.69
C GLY A 68 3.71 4.62 -2.61
N PHE A 69 4.57 5.14 -3.49
CA PHE A 69 5.40 4.33 -4.39
C PHE A 69 6.26 3.31 -3.64
N SER A 70 7.01 3.76 -2.62
CA SER A 70 7.90 2.88 -1.84
C SER A 70 7.12 1.79 -1.11
N CYS A 71 5.94 2.11 -0.55
CA CYS A 71 5.08 1.13 0.09
C CYS A 71 4.59 0.07 -0.91
N ARG A 72 4.18 0.47 -2.11
CA ARG A 72 3.80 -0.47 -3.18
C ARG A 72 4.95 -1.41 -3.55
N SER A 73 6.16 -0.87 -3.74
CA SER A 73 7.35 -1.66 -4.08
C SER A 73 7.73 -2.64 -2.97
N GLN A 74 7.53 -2.27 -1.70
CA GLN A 74 7.80 -3.16 -0.57
C GLN A 74 6.81 -4.33 -0.50
N ILE A 75 5.53 -4.07 -0.79
CA ILE A 75 4.51 -5.14 -0.88
C ILE A 75 4.86 -6.08 -2.03
N GLU A 76 5.22 -5.53 -3.20
CA GLU A 76 5.67 -6.32 -4.36
C GLU A 76 6.86 -7.21 -4.00
N ARG A 77 7.81 -6.68 -3.24
CA ARG A 77 9.01 -7.40 -2.79
C ARG A 77 8.71 -8.60 -1.88
N PHE A 78 7.71 -8.48 -0.99
CA PHE A 78 7.47 -9.49 0.05
C PHE A 78 6.24 -10.37 -0.18
N GLU A 79 5.25 -9.89 -0.93
CA GLU A 79 3.97 -10.56 -1.13
C GLU A 79 3.74 -10.98 -2.59
N ASN A 80 4.70 -10.71 -3.49
CA ASN A 80 4.68 -11.09 -4.91
C ASN A 80 3.47 -10.53 -5.70
N PHE A 81 2.88 -9.42 -5.25
CA PHE A 81 1.92 -8.65 -6.03
C PHE A 81 2.09 -7.15 -5.75
N ARG A 82 1.69 -6.33 -6.72
CA ARG A 82 1.76 -4.87 -6.58
C ARG A 82 0.35 -4.28 -6.48
N PRO A 83 -0.05 -3.69 -5.35
CA PRO A 83 -1.38 -3.06 -5.24
C PRO A 83 -1.49 -1.84 -6.15
N LEU A 84 -2.72 -1.50 -6.54
CA LEU A 84 -2.96 -0.33 -7.38
C LEU A 84 -2.76 0.97 -6.59
N HIS A 85 -2.31 2.01 -7.30
CA HIS A 85 -2.52 3.38 -6.83
C HIS A 85 -4.00 3.75 -6.94
N PRO A 86 -4.58 4.57 -6.03
CA PRO A 86 -5.97 5.02 -6.13
C PRO A 86 -6.34 5.57 -7.52
N ILE A 87 -5.50 6.39 -8.14
CA ILE A 87 -5.73 6.89 -9.52
C ILE A 87 -5.84 5.75 -10.56
N GLN A 88 -5.04 4.69 -10.42
CA GLN A 88 -5.12 3.56 -11.35
C GLN A 88 -6.44 2.81 -11.20
N ALA A 89 -6.94 2.67 -9.96
CA ALA A 89 -8.26 2.10 -9.71
C ALA A 89 -9.38 2.98 -10.29
N LEU A 90 -9.30 4.31 -10.12
CA LEU A 90 -10.25 5.25 -10.74
C LEU A 90 -10.28 5.13 -12.27
N ASN A 91 -9.11 5.01 -12.90
CA ASN A 91 -9.01 4.84 -14.35
C ASN A 91 -9.61 3.52 -14.86
N GLN A 92 -9.82 2.52 -13.99
CA GLN A 92 -10.49 1.26 -14.34
C GLN A 92 -12.01 1.32 -14.16
N MET A 93 -12.53 2.39 -13.56
CA MET A 93 -13.97 2.60 -13.28
C MET A 93 -14.67 3.44 -14.35
N ILE A 94 -13.90 4.08 -15.24
CA ILE A 94 -14.36 4.89 -16.37
C ILE A 94 -14.09 4.17 -17.68
#